data_AF-A0A9J6DTQ6-F1
#
_entry.id   AF-A0A9J6DTQ6-F1
#
_cell.length_a   1.000
_cell.length_b   1.000
_cell.length_c   1.000
_cell.angle_alpha   90.00
_cell.angle_beta   90.00
_cell.angle_gamma   90.00
#
_symmetry.space_group_name_H-M   'P 1'
#
loop_
_entity.id
_entity.type
_entity.pdbx_description
1 polymer ?
#
loop_
_entity_poly.entity_id
_entity_poly.type
_entity_poly.pdbx_seq_one_letter_code
_entity_poly.pdbx_strand_id
1 'polypeptide(L)'
;MEVVARNIHHFFHVVLVKAHDEPLWTRISLERSIQWAKYCEKVHHEAITKGYASYVAMMLKDMSRATPDRRVVTFDDLELSSKLLVAELLQCPLLRKGTVQIILESELAHEPWLEVMCEIFVINSILKDLSIEKEVKQPEFQRESQMLMEKLFRLSGNALDKQLDLLVRNSPEALLKLVSCEDIRYRALTCSAGLWTARRLTIDDDPVSAAVWRQESGLLCRAACRSPSLMQCLLQRLQVHAESMEPCFVAGADEWVLTRCFLSSGTALQALGTGSVLLKSGLH
;
A
#
# COMPACT_ATOMS: atom_id res chain seq x y z
N MET A 1 13.93 -38.77 -6.68
CA MET A 1 14.41 -37.37 -6.56
C MET A 1 14.06 -36.51 -7.77
N GLU A 2 14.15 -37.03 -8.99
CA GLU A 2 13.79 -36.27 -10.20
C GLU A 2 12.33 -35.75 -10.20
N VAL A 3 11.36 -36.56 -9.75
CA VAL A 3 9.96 -36.14 -9.62
C VAL A 3 9.79 -35.00 -8.59
N VAL A 4 10.52 -35.05 -7.47
CA VAL A 4 10.52 -33.99 -6.45
C VAL A 4 11.06 -32.70 -7.05
N ALA A 5 12.17 -32.77 -7.78
CA ALA A 5 12.75 -31.62 -8.47
C ALA A 5 11.78 -30.99 -9.48
N ARG A 6 11.10 -31.80 -10.31
CA ARG A 6 10.12 -31.30 -11.29
C ARG A 6 8.93 -30.61 -10.62
N ASN A 7 8.44 -31.18 -9.52
CA ASN A 7 7.30 -30.64 -8.78
C ASN A 7 7.64 -29.31 -8.10
N ILE A 8 8.81 -29.22 -7.44
CA ILE A 8 9.30 -27.97 -6.86
C ILE A 8 9.52 -26.93 -7.95
N HIS A 9 10.17 -27.30 -9.05
CA HIS A 9 10.37 -26.40 -10.20
C HIS A 9 9.03 -25.88 -10.73
N HIS A 10 8.02 -26.74 -10.87
CA HIS A 10 6.69 -26.34 -11.33
C HIS A 10 6.06 -25.31 -10.39
N PHE A 11 6.12 -25.53 -9.08
CA PHE A 11 5.60 -24.57 -8.12
C PHE A 11 6.32 -23.21 -8.21
N PHE A 12 7.64 -23.18 -8.06
CA PHE A 12 8.39 -21.92 -7.97
C PHE A 12 8.47 -21.15 -9.28
N HIS A 13 8.44 -21.83 -10.43
CA HIS A 13 8.67 -21.17 -11.72
C HIS A 13 7.46 -21.16 -12.66
N VAL A 14 6.38 -21.84 -12.30
CA VAL A 14 5.12 -21.79 -13.07
C VAL A 14 4.00 -21.26 -12.20
N VAL A 15 3.79 -21.83 -11.01
CA VAL A 15 2.67 -21.43 -10.14
C VAL A 15 2.91 -20.05 -9.53
N LEU A 16 4.06 -19.79 -8.91
CA LEU A 16 4.36 -18.48 -8.29
C LEU A 16 4.43 -17.35 -9.33
N VAL A 17 4.99 -17.61 -10.51
CA VAL A 17 5.03 -16.62 -11.60
C VAL A 17 3.62 -16.26 -12.05
N LYS A 18 2.74 -17.26 -12.23
CA LYS A 18 1.33 -17.02 -12.55
C LYS A 18 0.60 -16.28 -11.43
N ALA A 19 0.94 -16.53 -10.16
CA ALA A 19 0.33 -15.83 -9.03
C ALA A 19 0.58 -14.32 -9.09
N HIS A 20 1.76 -13.92 -9.57
CA HIS A 20 2.11 -12.52 -9.78
C HIS A 20 1.37 -11.88 -10.97
N ASP A 21 1.29 -12.59 -12.09
CA ASP A 21 0.86 -12.02 -13.37
C ASP A 21 -0.63 -12.20 -13.69
N GLU A 22 -1.28 -13.24 -13.16
CA GLU A 22 -2.64 -13.63 -13.54
C GLU A 22 -3.70 -13.01 -12.60
N PRO A 23 -4.55 -12.09 -13.08
CA PRO A 23 -5.54 -11.41 -12.24
C PRO A 23 -6.78 -12.26 -11.94
N LEU A 24 -6.94 -13.38 -12.66
CA LEU A 24 -8.14 -14.20 -12.71
C LEU A 24 -7.87 -15.59 -12.14
N TRP A 25 -8.12 -15.75 -10.86
CA TRP A 25 -8.00 -17.04 -10.19
C TRP A 25 -9.37 -17.65 -9.97
N THR A 26 -9.56 -18.84 -10.52
CA THR A 26 -10.71 -19.68 -10.16
C THR A 26 -10.44 -20.34 -8.82
N ARG A 27 -11.51 -20.69 -8.09
CA ARG A 27 -11.39 -21.46 -6.85
C ARG A 27 -10.56 -22.73 -7.04
N ILE A 28 -10.83 -23.47 -8.12
CA ILE A 28 -10.13 -24.72 -8.46
C ILE A 28 -8.64 -24.50 -8.71
N SER A 29 -8.27 -23.44 -9.45
CA SER A 29 -6.86 -23.15 -9.74
C SER A 29 -6.10 -22.72 -8.49
N LEU A 30 -6.75 -21.96 -7.60
CA LEU A 30 -6.16 -21.55 -6.33
C LEU A 30 -5.98 -22.74 -5.39
N GLU A 31 -7.01 -23.58 -5.21
CA GLU A 31 -6.93 -24.80 -4.39
C GLU A 31 -5.81 -25.74 -4.87
N ARG A 32 -5.66 -25.93 -6.18
CA ARG A 32 -4.54 -26.71 -6.75
C ARG A 32 -3.17 -26.08 -6.48
N SER A 33 -3.10 -24.75 -6.46
CA SER A 33 -1.86 -24.03 -6.18
C SER A 33 -1.46 -24.13 -4.71
N ILE A 34 -2.45 -24.11 -3.82
CA ILE A 34 -2.26 -24.40 -2.39
C ILE A 34 -1.75 -25.83 -2.20
N GLN A 35 -2.29 -26.81 -2.93
CA GLN A 35 -1.77 -28.18 -2.88
C GLN A 35 -0.30 -28.29 -3.31
N TRP A 36 0.11 -27.53 -4.33
CA TRP A 36 1.52 -27.45 -4.71
C TRP A 36 2.40 -26.81 -3.62
N ALA A 37 1.93 -25.73 -2.98
CA ALA A 37 2.64 -25.10 -1.87
C ALA A 37 2.83 -26.07 -0.70
N LYS A 38 1.74 -26.76 -0.29
CA LYS A 38 1.77 -27.77 0.77
C LYS A 38 2.66 -28.96 0.44
N TYR A 39 2.77 -29.32 -0.84
CA TYR A 39 3.71 -30.35 -1.28
C TYR A 39 5.16 -29.93 -1.01
N CYS A 40 5.53 -28.70 -1.33
CA CYS A 40 6.88 -28.16 -1.06
C CYS A 40 7.20 -28.16 0.44
N GLU A 41 6.26 -27.70 1.27
CA GLU A 41 6.40 -27.71 2.74
C GLU A 41 6.56 -29.13 3.27
N LYS A 42 5.79 -30.09 2.74
CA LYS A 42 5.92 -31.49 3.10
C LYS A 42 7.30 -32.04 2.73
N VAL A 43 7.84 -31.69 1.56
CA VAL A 43 9.19 -32.09 1.15
C VAL A 43 10.24 -31.56 2.12
N HIS A 44 10.11 -30.29 2.55
CA HIS A 44 10.99 -29.69 3.57
C HIS A 44 10.99 -30.51 4.87
N HIS A 45 9.81 -30.72 5.45
CA HIS A 45 9.65 -31.44 6.70
C HIS A 45 10.17 -32.87 6.60
N GLU A 46 9.80 -33.60 5.55
CA GLU A 46 10.29 -34.97 5.36
C GLU A 46 11.81 -35.03 5.17
N ALA A 47 12.41 -34.05 4.49
CA ALA A 47 13.85 -34.01 4.30
C ALA A 47 14.63 -33.79 5.59
N ILE A 48 14.08 -32.99 6.51
CA ILE A 48 14.60 -32.84 7.87
C ILE A 48 14.43 -34.15 8.63
N THR A 49 13.19 -34.67 8.72
CA THR A 49 12.87 -35.86 9.53
C THR A 49 13.63 -37.11 9.10
N LYS A 50 13.83 -37.29 7.79
CA LYS A 50 14.51 -38.46 7.21
C LYS A 50 16.00 -38.22 6.93
N GLY A 51 16.54 -37.04 7.27
CA GLY A 51 17.97 -36.74 7.22
C GLY A 51 18.56 -36.54 5.82
N TYR A 52 17.77 -36.12 4.83
CA TYR A 52 18.24 -35.83 3.47
C TYR A 52 18.12 -34.34 3.05
N ALA A 53 17.96 -33.44 4.02
CA ALA A 53 17.88 -31.98 3.80
C ALA A 53 19.05 -31.44 2.95
N SER A 54 20.29 -31.86 3.23
CA SER A 54 21.48 -31.44 2.47
C SER A 54 21.41 -31.84 1.00
N TYR A 55 20.87 -33.03 0.71
CA TYR A 55 20.68 -33.49 -0.66
C TYR A 55 19.64 -32.67 -1.41
N VAL A 56 18.53 -32.31 -0.74
CA VAL A 56 17.50 -31.42 -1.32
C VAL A 56 18.06 -30.03 -1.55
N ALA A 57 18.80 -29.45 -0.60
CA ALA A 57 19.44 -28.15 -0.76
C ALA A 57 20.41 -28.13 -1.96
N MET A 58 21.18 -29.20 -2.15
CA MET A 58 22.06 -29.34 -3.31
C MET A 58 21.28 -29.42 -4.63
N MET A 59 20.20 -30.21 -4.65
CA MET A 59 19.30 -30.31 -5.80
C MET A 59 18.67 -28.96 -6.17
N LEU A 60 18.26 -28.15 -5.19
CA LEU A 60 17.72 -26.80 -5.42
C LEU A 60 18.78 -25.84 -5.97
N LYS A 61 20.01 -25.96 -5.48
CA LYS A 61 21.15 -25.18 -5.98
C LYS A 61 21.47 -25.51 -7.43
N ASP A 62 21.46 -26.79 -7.79
CA ASP A 62 21.69 -27.24 -9.16
C ASP A 62 20.55 -26.82 -10.09
N MET A 63 19.30 -26.87 -9.61
CA MET A 63 18.14 -26.34 -10.32
C MET A 63 18.27 -24.83 -10.59
N SER A 64 18.61 -24.05 -9.57
CA SER A 64 18.78 -22.59 -9.69
C SER A 64 19.91 -22.22 -10.67
N ARG A 65 20.99 -23.01 -10.73
CA ARG A 65 22.05 -22.85 -11.72
C ARG A 65 21.59 -23.14 -13.15
N ALA A 66 20.69 -24.10 -13.33
CA ALA A 66 20.13 -24.43 -14.64
C ALA A 66 19.10 -23.39 -15.14
N THR A 67 18.59 -22.54 -14.25
CA THR A 67 17.61 -21.47 -14.56
C THR A 67 18.09 -20.11 -14.04
N PRO A 68 19.18 -19.54 -14.58
CA PRO A 68 19.85 -18.36 -14.02
C PRO A 68 19.00 -17.08 -14.05
N ASP A 69 18.06 -16.96 -14.98
CA ASP A 69 17.16 -15.79 -15.09
C ASP A 69 15.91 -15.90 -14.21
N ARG A 70 15.84 -16.92 -13.35
CA ARG A 70 14.69 -17.18 -12.47
C ARG A 70 15.06 -17.01 -11.01
N ARG A 71 14.04 -16.88 -10.17
CA ARG A 71 14.16 -16.83 -8.71
C ARG A 71 15.07 -17.96 -8.21
N VAL A 72 16.08 -17.62 -7.43
CA VAL A 72 16.90 -18.59 -6.71
C VAL A 72 16.04 -19.21 -5.61
N VAL A 73 15.92 -20.54 -5.62
CA VAL A 73 15.13 -21.29 -4.64
C VAL A 73 16.06 -21.90 -3.61
N THR A 74 15.85 -21.56 -2.34
CA THR A 74 16.59 -22.08 -1.20
C THR A 74 15.80 -23.18 -0.48
N PHE A 75 16.47 -23.93 0.40
CA PHE A 75 15.79 -24.97 1.18
C PHE A 75 14.71 -24.39 2.09
N ASP A 76 14.97 -23.24 2.70
CA ASP A 76 14.03 -22.55 3.60
C ASP A 76 12.79 -22.01 2.85
N ASP A 77 12.93 -21.67 1.56
CA ASP A 77 11.76 -21.29 0.73
C ASP A 77 10.72 -22.42 0.64
N LEU A 78 11.13 -23.69 0.79
CA LEU A 78 10.21 -24.81 0.79
C LEU A 78 9.29 -24.80 2.02
N GLU A 79 9.80 -24.40 3.19
CA GLU A 79 9.01 -24.26 4.42
C GLU A 79 7.97 -23.13 4.31
N LEU A 80 8.31 -22.08 3.57
CA LEU A 80 7.49 -20.87 3.46
C LEU A 80 6.63 -20.85 2.20
N SER A 81 6.49 -21.98 1.49
CA SER A 81 5.88 -22.02 0.16
C SER A 81 4.44 -21.49 0.13
N SER A 82 3.61 -21.78 1.14
CA SER A 82 2.26 -21.22 1.21
C SER A 82 2.27 -19.71 1.42
N LYS A 83 3.20 -19.20 2.24
CA LYS A 83 3.38 -17.76 2.47
C LYS A 83 3.81 -17.04 1.20
N LEU A 84 4.73 -17.66 0.46
CA LEU A 84 5.20 -17.15 -0.82
C LEU A 84 4.09 -17.10 -1.86
N LEU A 85 3.23 -18.13 -1.94
CA LEU A 85 2.09 -18.13 -2.86
C LEU A 85 1.15 -16.95 -2.59
N VAL A 86 0.79 -16.72 -1.32
CA VAL A 86 -0.04 -15.57 -0.95
C VAL A 86 0.66 -14.26 -1.26
N ALA A 87 1.93 -14.13 -0.90
CA ALA A 87 2.68 -12.90 -1.14
C ALA A 87 2.70 -12.52 -2.63
N GLU A 88 2.88 -13.49 -3.53
CA GLU A 88 2.83 -13.26 -4.97
C GLU A 88 1.42 -12.91 -5.45
N LEU A 89 0.39 -13.62 -4.97
CA LEU A 89 -1.01 -13.30 -5.31
C LEU A 89 -1.36 -11.85 -4.92
N LEU A 90 -0.94 -11.41 -3.73
CA LEU A 90 -1.21 -10.05 -3.24
C LEU A 90 -0.34 -8.98 -3.92
N GLN A 91 0.78 -9.37 -4.53
CA GLN A 91 1.56 -8.46 -5.37
C GLN A 91 0.93 -8.26 -6.76
N CYS A 92 0.03 -9.15 -7.19
CA CYS A 92 -0.62 -9.05 -8.49
C CYS A 92 -1.37 -7.71 -8.64
N PRO A 93 -0.99 -6.87 -9.64
CA PRO A 93 -1.50 -5.51 -9.71
C PRO A 93 -3.00 -5.39 -9.93
N LEU A 94 -3.62 -6.39 -10.55
CA LEU A 94 -5.03 -6.41 -10.98
C LEU A 94 -5.81 -7.56 -10.32
N LEU A 95 -5.35 -8.07 -9.17
CA LEU A 95 -6.02 -9.15 -8.48
C LEU A 95 -7.45 -8.76 -8.08
N ARG A 96 -8.42 -9.56 -8.51
CA ARG A 96 -9.83 -9.28 -8.24
C ARG A 96 -10.21 -9.56 -6.79
N LYS A 97 -11.14 -8.76 -6.26
CA LYS A 97 -11.76 -8.96 -4.93
C LYS A 97 -12.29 -10.38 -4.69
N GLY A 98 -12.86 -11.01 -5.72
CA GLY A 98 -13.32 -12.40 -5.64
C GLY A 98 -12.18 -13.39 -5.35
N THR A 99 -10.98 -13.16 -5.88
CA THR A 99 -9.80 -13.97 -5.58
C THR A 99 -9.35 -13.79 -4.13
N VAL A 100 -9.34 -12.55 -3.63
CA VAL A 100 -9.00 -12.22 -2.23
C VAL A 100 -9.95 -12.94 -1.27
N GLN A 101 -11.24 -12.94 -1.59
CA GLN A 101 -12.23 -13.65 -0.79
C GLN A 101 -11.98 -15.16 -0.74
N ILE A 102 -11.59 -15.78 -1.86
CA ILE A 102 -11.24 -17.21 -1.88
C ILE A 102 -9.98 -17.48 -1.04
N ILE A 103 -8.99 -16.57 -1.02
CA ILE A 103 -7.79 -16.68 -0.17
C ILE A 103 -8.19 -16.64 1.31
N LEU A 104 -9.04 -15.69 1.72
CA LEU A 104 -9.55 -15.54 3.08
C LEU A 104 -10.42 -16.73 3.53
N GLU A 105 -11.10 -17.38 2.60
CA GLU A 105 -11.91 -18.59 2.87
C GLU A 105 -11.09 -19.89 2.81
N SER A 106 -9.80 -19.82 2.45
CA SER A 106 -8.93 -20.99 2.31
C SER A 106 -8.27 -21.38 3.63
N GLU A 107 -7.73 -22.60 3.70
CA GLU A 107 -6.98 -23.11 4.86
C GLU A 107 -5.70 -22.29 5.17
N LEU A 108 -5.32 -21.34 4.31
CA LEU A 108 -4.24 -20.39 4.53
C LEU A 108 -4.60 -19.27 5.52
N ALA A 109 -5.89 -19.04 5.78
CA ALA A 109 -6.40 -17.96 6.63
C ALA A 109 -6.25 -18.19 8.14
N HIS A 110 -5.77 -19.36 8.55
CA HIS A 110 -5.48 -19.64 9.96
C HIS A 110 -4.19 -18.99 10.46
N GLU A 111 -3.45 -18.29 9.59
CA GLU A 111 -2.21 -17.63 9.93
C GLU A 111 -2.43 -16.12 10.21
N PRO A 112 -2.06 -15.59 11.39
CA PRO A 112 -2.30 -14.19 11.78
C PRO A 112 -1.71 -13.14 10.84
N TRP A 113 -0.66 -13.48 10.08
CA TRP A 113 -0.04 -12.58 9.11
C TRP A 113 -0.88 -12.41 7.83
N LEU A 114 -1.83 -13.33 7.57
CA LEU A 114 -2.69 -13.27 6.39
C LEU A 114 -3.72 -12.14 6.49
N GLU A 115 -4.29 -11.92 7.68
CA GLU A 115 -5.23 -10.82 7.94
C GLU A 115 -4.58 -9.46 7.64
N VAL A 116 -3.37 -9.23 8.18
CA VAL A 116 -2.59 -8.01 7.96
C VAL A 116 -2.25 -7.82 6.47
N MET A 117 -1.86 -8.89 5.77
CA MET A 117 -1.52 -8.82 4.35
C MET A 117 -2.75 -8.60 3.46
N CYS A 118 -3.89 -9.18 3.81
CA CYS A 118 -5.17 -8.94 3.14
C CYS A 118 -5.69 -7.51 3.38
N GLU A 119 -5.48 -6.94 4.57
CA GLU A 119 -5.78 -5.52 4.84
C GLU A 119 -4.91 -4.60 4.00
N ILE A 120 -3.60 -4.86 3.91
CA ILE A 120 -2.68 -4.11 3.04
C ILE A 120 -3.12 -4.25 1.56
N PHE A 121 -3.58 -5.42 1.15
CA PHE A 121 -4.12 -5.62 -0.20
C PHE A 121 -5.42 -4.87 -0.45
N VAL A 122 -6.36 -4.89 0.51
CA VAL A 122 -7.62 -4.12 0.43
C VAL A 122 -7.30 -2.63 0.36
N ILE A 123 -6.34 -2.14 1.14
CA ILE A 123 -5.85 -0.76 1.07
C ILE A 123 -5.28 -0.48 -0.33
N ASN A 124 -4.42 -1.35 -0.88
CA ASN A 124 -3.85 -1.19 -2.21
C ASN A 124 -4.90 -1.28 -3.35
N SER A 125 -5.92 -2.12 -3.20
CA SER A 125 -7.04 -2.26 -4.14
C SER A 125 -7.92 -1.02 -4.09
N ILE A 126 -8.26 -0.51 -2.90
CA ILE A 126 -8.99 0.74 -2.72
C ILE A 126 -8.19 1.90 -3.32
N LEU A 127 -6.88 1.97 -3.09
CA LEU A 127 -6.02 3.01 -3.67
C LEU A 127 -5.96 2.94 -5.21
N LYS A 128 -6.05 1.74 -5.80
CA LYS A 128 -6.13 1.54 -7.26
C LYS A 128 -7.51 1.84 -7.82
N ASP A 129 -8.58 1.42 -7.16
CA ASP A 129 -9.96 1.73 -7.57
C ASP A 129 -10.23 3.24 -7.48
N LEU A 130 -9.71 3.93 -6.45
CA LEU A 130 -9.69 5.40 -6.36
C LEU A 130 -8.82 6.09 -7.42
N SER A 131 -7.94 5.34 -8.08
CA SER A 131 -7.15 5.82 -9.22
C SER A 131 -7.91 5.61 -10.54
N ILE A 132 -8.62 4.49 -10.69
CA ILE A 132 -9.40 4.13 -11.90
C ILE A 132 -10.74 4.89 -11.95
N GLU A 133 -11.47 5.04 -10.83
CA GLU A 133 -12.72 5.80 -10.79
C GLU A 133 -12.52 7.30 -11.10
N LYS A 134 -11.31 7.83 -10.90
CA LYS A 134 -10.96 9.21 -11.27
C LYS A 134 -10.76 9.41 -12.78
N GLU A 135 -10.53 8.35 -13.56
CA GLU A 135 -10.40 8.44 -15.02
C GLU A 135 -11.76 8.48 -15.75
N VAL A 136 -12.81 7.89 -15.17
CA VAL A 136 -14.11 7.72 -15.86
C VAL A 136 -15.06 8.92 -15.70
N LYS A 137 -14.83 9.83 -14.73
CA LYS A 137 -15.72 10.99 -14.46
C LYS A 137 -15.23 12.34 -15.01
N GLN A 138 -14.27 12.36 -15.93
CA GLN A 138 -13.35 13.50 -16.08
C GLN A 138 -13.48 14.50 -17.25
N PRO A 139 -14.50 14.57 -18.12
CA PRO A 139 -14.40 15.50 -19.26
C PRO A 139 -14.52 16.99 -18.88
N GLU A 140 -15.26 17.35 -17.84
CA GLU A 140 -15.40 18.76 -17.40
C GLU A 140 -14.34 19.18 -16.37
N PHE A 141 -14.03 18.31 -15.40
CA PHE A 141 -13.01 18.56 -14.36
C PHE A 141 -11.57 18.58 -14.94
N GLN A 142 -11.32 17.90 -16.06
CA GLN A 142 -10.05 18.00 -16.79
C GLN A 142 -9.85 19.37 -17.41
N ARG A 143 -10.90 20.07 -17.87
CA ARG A 143 -10.74 21.37 -18.53
C ARG A 143 -10.33 22.47 -17.55
N GLU A 144 -10.97 22.53 -16.39
CA GLU A 144 -10.61 23.52 -15.37
C GLU A 144 -9.22 23.29 -14.79
N SER A 145 -8.86 22.02 -14.54
CA SER A 145 -7.51 21.68 -14.09
C SER A 145 -6.45 21.94 -15.18
N GLN A 146 -6.74 21.68 -16.45
CA GLN A 146 -5.86 22.05 -17.57
C GLN A 146 -5.69 23.57 -17.71
N MET A 147 -6.76 24.36 -17.63
CA MET A 147 -6.66 25.83 -17.69
C MET A 147 -5.84 26.39 -16.52
N LEU A 148 -6.02 25.86 -15.30
CA LEU A 148 -5.23 26.23 -14.14
C LEU A 148 -3.75 25.88 -14.35
N MET A 149 -3.46 24.67 -14.85
CA MET A 149 -2.10 24.21 -15.16
C MET A 149 -1.44 25.07 -16.23
N GLU A 150 -2.13 25.40 -17.32
CA GLU A 150 -1.62 26.30 -18.35
C GLU A 150 -1.34 27.70 -17.82
N LYS A 151 -2.22 28.23 -16.96
CA LYS A 151 -2.03 29.54 -16.34
C LYS A 151 -0.81 29.55 -15.43
N LEU A 152 -0.63 28.52 -14.61
CA LEU A 152 0.50 28.40 -13.68
C LEU A 152 1.81 28.10 -14.41
N PHE A 153 1.77 27.34 -15.51
CA PHE A 153 2.94 27.01 -16.31
C PHE A 153 3.59 28.24 -16.97
N ARG A 154 2.80 29.29 -17.22
CA ARG A 154 3.31 30.57 -17.74
C ARG A 154 3.98 31.43 -16.67
N LEU A 155 3.96 31.03 -15.40
CA LEU A 155 4.53 31.76 -14.28
C LEU A 155 5.87 31.15 -13.84
N SER A 156 6.74 31.98 -13.29
CA SER A 156 8.04 31.54 -12.76
C SER A 156 8.44 32.37 -11.53
N GLY A 157 9.24 31.76 -10.65
CA GLY A 157 9.77 32.42 -9.45
C GLY A 157 8.67 32.95 -8.53
N ASN A 158 8.86 34.15 -7.99
CA ASN A 158 7.95 34.75 -6.99
C ASN A 158 6.49 34.88 -7.45
N ALA A 159 6.23 34.96 -8.75
CA ALA A 159 4.87 35.02 -9.29
C ALA A 159 4.16 33.66 -9.17
N LEU A 160 4.90 32.57 -9.38
CA LEU A 160 4.40 31.21 -9.20
C LEU A 160 4.15 30.93 -7.71
N ASP A 161 5.11 31.27 -6.84
CA ASP A 161 5.00 31.05 -5.40
C ASP A 161 3.76 31.73 -4.80
N LYS A 162 3.47 32.98 -5.20
CA LYS A 162 2.25 33.69 -4.76
C LYS A 162 0.97 33.00 -5.21
N GLN A 163 0.95 32.41 -6.41
CA GLN A 163 -0.22 31.68 -6.89
C GLN A 163 -0.36 30.34 -6.19
N LEU A 164 0.73 29.65 -5.84
CA LEU A 164 0.69 28.44 -5.03
C LEU A 164 0.20 28.73 -3.60
N ASP A 165 0.60 29.85 -3.02
CA ASP A 165 0.09 30.34 -1.72
C ASP A 165 -1.42 30.61 -1.76
N LEU A 166 -1.92 31.23 -2.84
CA LEU A 166 -3.35 31.44 -3.03
C LEU A 166 -4.09 30.11 -3.27
N LEU A 167 -3.49 29.22 -4.06
CA LEU A 167 -4.08 27.93 -4.41
C LEU A 167 -4.25 27.06 -3.17
N VAL A 168 -3.25 26.98 -2.29
CA VAL A 168 -3.34 26.11 -1.11
C VAL A 168 -4.35 26.61 -0.07
N ARG A 169 -4.58 27.93 -0.01
CA ARG A 169 -5.58 28.54 0.88
C ARG A 169 -7.00 28.30 0.38
N ASN A 170 -7.20 28.33 -0.93
CA ASN A 170 -8.52 28.21 -1.55
C ASN A 170 -8.90 26.76 -1.87
N SER A 171 -7.92 25.97 -2.30
CA SER A 171 -8.08 24.57 -2.71
C SER A 171 -6.76 23.79 -2.52
N PRO A 172 -6.46 23.33 -1.30
CA PRO A 172 -5.32 22.46 -1.03
C PRO A 172 -5.37 21.15 -1.85
N GLU A 173 -6.57 20.68 -2.17
CA GLU A 173 -6.79 19.55 -3.08
C GLU A 173 -6.24 19.82 -4.49
N ALA A 174 -6.50 21.02 -5.05
CA ALA A 174 -6.00 21.39 -6.37
C ALA A 174 -4.48 21.50 -6.41
N LEU A 175 -3.85 21.94 -5.31
CA LEU A 175 -2.38 21.93 -5.19
C LEU A 175 -1.83 20.50 -5.27
N LEU A 176 -2.39 19.57 -4.50
CA LEU A 176 -1.92 18.18 -4.51
C LEU A 176 -2.20 17.47 -5.84
N LYS A 177 -3.33 17.78 -6.51
CA LYS A 177 -3.59 17.34 -7.89
C LYS A 177 -2.56 17.88 -8.88
N LEU A 178 -2.14 19.13 -8.72
CA LEU A 178 -1.09 19.73 -9.54
C LEU A 178 0.26 19.03 -9.31
N VAL A 179 0.64 18.74 -8.06
CA VAL A 179 1.89 18.02 -7.74
C VAL A 179 1.86 16.57 -8.25
N SER A 180 0.69 15.93 -8.24
CA SER A 180 0.50 14.55 -8.71
C SER A 180 0.23 14.41 -10.21
N CYS A 181 0.22 15.51 -10.97
CA CYS A 181 -0.06 15.46 -12.40
C CYS A 181 1.00 14.68 -13.18
N GLU A 182 0.55 13.77 -14.05
CA GLU A 182 1.40 12.86 -14.82
C GLU A 182 1.77 13.40 -16.21
N ASP A 183 1.15 14.51 -16.63
CA ASP A 183 1.38 15.08 -17.94
C ASP A 183 2.80 15.68 -18.04
N ILE A 184 3.61 15.07 -18.91
CA ILE A 184 5.02 15.40 -19.09
C ILE A 184 5.25 16.86 -19.48
N ARG A 185 4.25 17.51 -20.12
CA ARG A 185 4.32 18.92 -20.53
C ARG A 185 4.51 19.84 -19.33
N TYR A 186 3.97 19.48 -18.17
CA TYR A 186 3.99 20.31 -16.97
C TYR A 186 5.01 19.85 -15.93
N ARG A 187 5.89 18.89 -16.27
CA ARG A 187 6.84 18.30 -15.32
C ARG A 187 7.66 19.33 -14.53
N ALA A 188 8.11 20.40 -15.17
CA ALA A 188 8.86 21.47 -14.48
C ALA A 188 7.99 22.16 -13.40
N LEU A 189 6.74 22.49 -13.74
CA LEU A 189 5.77 23.10 -12.84
C LEU A 189 5.43 22.15 -11.67
N THR A 190 5.18 20.87 -11.95
CA THR A 190 4.84 19.89 -10.90
C THR A 190 6.00 19.66 -9.95
N CYS A 191 7.24 19.61 -10.46
CA CYS A 191 8.45 19.56 -9.63
C CYS A 191 8.59 20.82 -8.77
N SER A 192 8.48 22.01 -9.36
CA SER A 192 8.58 23.28 -8.63
C SER A 192 7.52 23.41 -7.54
N ALA A 193 6.26 23.05 -7.85
CA ALA A 193 5.19 23.05 -6.88
C ALA A 193 5.42 22.03 -5.76
N GLY A 194 5.88 20.80 -6.09
CA GLY A 194 6.19 19.80 -5.08
C GLY A 194 7.31 20.23 -4.12
N LEU A 195 8.37 20.85 -4.65
CA LEU A 195 9.45 21.44 -3.86
C LEU A 195 8.94 22.59 -2.97
N TRP A 196 8.11 23.46 -3.53
CA TRP A 196 7.49 24.56 -2.80
C TRP A 196 6.60 24.04 -1.67
N THR A 197 5.75 23.05 -1.93
CA THR A 197 4.88 22.43 -0.93
C THR A 197 5.69 21.77 0.17
N ALA A 198 6.72 20.99 -0.17
CA ALA A 198 7.58 20.35 0.82
C ALA A 198 8.23 21.38 1.76
N ARG A 199 8.75 22.50 1.23
CA ARG A 199 9.31 23.59 2.06
C ARG A 199 8.29 24.21 3.02
N ARG A 200 7.03 24.33 2.61
CA ARG A 200 5.96 24.83 3.47
C ARG A 200 5.58 23.83 4.56
N LEU A 201 5.64 22.54 4.27
CA LEU A 201 5.33 21.49 5.24
C LEU A 201 6.39 21.33 6.33
N THR A 202 7.63 21.77 6.08
CA THR A 202 8.71 21.76 7.10
C THR A 202 8.64 22.91 8.10
N ILE A 203 7.76 23.89 7.90
CA ILE A 203 7.58 25.02 8.82
C ILE A 203 6.47 24.65 9.81
N ASP A 204 6.85 24.43 11.06
CA ASP A 204 5.88 24.20 12.15
C ASP A 204 4.97 25.43 12.33
N ASP A 205 3.67 25.18 12.55
CA ASP A 205 2.58 26.17 12.66
C ASP A 205 2.19 26.94 11.38
N ASP A 206 2.58 26.49 10.18
CA ASP A 206 2.05 27.08 8.94
C ASP A 206 0.57 26.64 8.69
N PRO A 207 -0.41 27.56 8.56
CA PRO A 207 -1.78 27.21 8.14
C PRO A 207 -1.83 26.45 6.81
N VAL A 208 -0.82 26.61 5.95
CA VAL A 208 -0.64 25.82 4.73
C VAL A 208 -0.38 24.34 5.05
N SER A 209 0.49 24.08 6.02
CA SER A 209 0.82 22.72 6.45
C SER A 209 -0.42 21.99 6.96
N ALA A 210 -1.20 22.65 7.83
CA ALA A 210 -2.46 22.09 8.32
C ALA A 210 -3.49 21.83 7.20
N ALA A 211 -3.61 22.72 6.23
CA ALA A 211 -4.54 22.57 5.11
C ALA A 211 -4.20 21.37 4.21
N VAL A 212 -2.90 21.15 3.96
CA VAL A 212 -2.39 20.02 3.18
C VAL A 212 -2.56 18.70 3.93
N TRP A 213 -2.19 18.64 5.22
CA TRP A 213 -2.30 17.39 5.99
C TRP A 213 -3.73 16.95 6.29
N ARG A 214 -4.72 17.83 6.17
CA ARG A 214 -6.15 17.49 6.29
C ARG A 214 -6.74 16.86 5.02
N GLN A 215 -5.97 16.79 3.93
CA GLN A 215 -6.44 16.20 2.68
C GLN A 215 -6.50 14.67 2.76
N GLU A 216 -7.28 14.07 1.86
CA GLU A 216 -7.42 12.62 1.73
C GLU A 216 -6.04 11.93 1.61
N SER A 217 -5.84 10.85 2.38
CA SER A 217 -4.60 10.08 2.41
C SER A 217 -4.17 9.61 1.01
N GLY A 218 -5.12 9.15 0.18
CA GLY A 218 -4.84 8.72 -1.20
C GLY A 218 -4.34 9.84 -2.12
N LEU A 219 -4.67 11.10 -1.83
CA LEU A 219 -4.17 12.27 -2.58
C LEU A 219 -2.76 12.65 -2.14
N LEU A 220 -2.51 12.61 -0.82
CA LEU A 220 -1.19 12.83 -0.22
C LEU A 220 -0.17 11.81 -0.72
N CYS A 221 -0.54 10.52 -0.73
CA CYS A 221 0.34 9.46 -1.22
C CYS A 221 0.68 9.64 -2.71
N ARG A 222 -0.30 10.00 -3.54
CA ARG A 222 -0.06 10.26 -4.98
C ARG A 222 0.89 11.42 -5.21
N ALA A 223 0.71 12.52 -4.48
CA ALA A 223 1.62 13.66 -4.56
C ALA A 223 3.02 13.30 -4.05
N ALA A 224 3.12 12.48 -2.98
CA ALA A 224 4.39 12.02 -2.42
C ALA A 224 5.16 11.12 -3.39
N CYS A 225 4.49 10.20 -4.09
CA CYS A 225 5.12 9.36 -5.11
C CYS A 225 5.74 10.16 -6.26
N ARG A 226 5.25 11.39 -6.52
CA ARG A 226 5.76 12.27 -7.58
C ARG A 226 6.78 13.30 -7.09
N SER A 227 6.88 13.52 -5.78
CA SER A 227 7.82 14.48 -5.18
C SER A 227 8.61 13.83 -4.04
N PRO A 228 9.91 13.52 -4.24
CA PRO A 228 10.75 12.93 -3.20
C PRO A 228 10.81 13.77 -1.91
N SER A 229 10.81 15.10 -2.04
CA SER A 229 10.81 16.00 -0.89
C SER A 229 9.49 15.94 -0.11
N LEU A 230 8.36 15.79 -0.80
CA LEU A 230 7.06 15.61 -0.14
C LEU A 230 6.95 14.24 0.54
N MET A 231 7.49 13.19 -0.10
CA MET A 231 7.60 11.85 0.49
C MET A 231 8.38 11.88 1.80
N GLN A 232 9.52 12.57 1.82
CA GLN A 232 10.31 12.74 3.04
C GLN A 232 9.51 13.44 4.15
N CYS A 233 8.78 14.51 3.82
CA CYS A 233 7.93 15.21 4.79
C CYS A 233 6.81 14.31 5.34
N LEU A 234 6.16 13.52 4.47
CA LEU A 234 5.11 12.59 4.87
C LEU A 234 5.63 11.51 5.81
N LEU A 235 6.77 10.88 5.47
CA LEU A 235 7.39 9.85 6.30
C LEU A 235 7.80 10.39 7.67
N GLN A 236 8.43 11.57 7.71
CA GLN A 236 8.81 12.21 8.97
C GLN A 236 7.59 12.54 9.83
N ARG A 237 6.49 12.99 9.22
CA ARG A 237 5.25 13.29 9.95
C ARG A 237 4.60 12.03 10.52
N LEU A 238 4.57 10.95 9.74
CA LEU A 238 4.05 9.65 10.18
C LEU A 238 4.89 9.06 11.31
N GLN A 239 6.22 9.19 11.22
CA GLN A 239 7.13 8.76 12.28
C GLN A 239 6.86 9.52 13.58
N VAL A 240 6.78 10.84 13.54
CA VAL A 240 6.45 11.67 14.71
C VAL A 240 5.08 11.30 15.28
N HIS A 241 4.11 11.00 14.42
CA HIS A 241 2.79 10.56 14.88
C HIS A 241 2.84 9.20 15.57
N ALA A 242 3.53 8.22 14.99
CA ALA A 242 3.71 6.90 15.57
C ALA A 242 4.45 6.94 16.92
N GLU A 243 5.51 7.75 17.04
CA GLU A 243 6.25 7.97 18.29
C GLU A 243 5.40 8.61 19.39
N SER A 244 4.29 9.27 19.03
CA SER A 244 3.34 9.88 19.96
C SER A 244 2.14 8.99 20.32
N MET A 245 2.14 7.73 19.87
CA MET A 245 1.10 6.74 20.17
C MET A 245 1.61 5.73 21.19
N GLU A 246 0.74 5.35 22.13
CA GLU A 246 0.95 4.25 23.07
C GLU A 246 -0.15 3.20 22.91
N PRO A 247 0.16 1.91 23.11
CA PRO A 247 -0.84 0.86 23.07
C PRO A 247 -1.78 0.96 24.28
N CYS A 248 -3.08 1.04 24.02
CA CYS A 248 -4.14 1.01 25.02
C CYS A 248 -4.82 -0.36 24.98
N PHE A 249 -4.53 -1.18 25.98
CA PHE A 249 -5.14 -2.51 26.11
C PHE A 249 -6.39 -2.39 26.98
N VAL A 250 -7.53 -2.04 26.37
CA VAL A 250 -8.83 -2.12 27.04
C VAL A 250 -9.46 -3.46 26.69
N ALA A 251 -10.14 -4.08 27.66
CA ALA A 251 -10.80 -5.37 27.48
C ALA A 251 -11.76 -5.34 26.27
N GLY A 252 -11.29 -5.85 25.12
CA GLY A 252 -12.06 -5.98 23.87
C GLY A 252 -11.59 -5.15 22.68
N ALA A 253 -10.58 -4.28 22.82
CA ALA A 253 -9.99 -3.57 21.68
C ALA A 253 -8.52 -3.20 21.95
N ASP A 254 -7.63 -3.70 21.11
CA ASP A 254 -6.21 -3.31 21.09
C ASP A 254 -6.06 -2.09 20.17
N GLU A 255 -6.04 -0.88 20.75
CA GLU A 255 -5.94 0.37 19.99
C GLU A 255 -4.68 1.16 20.35
N TRP A 256 -4.10 1.84 19.35
CA TRP A 256 -3.02 2.80 19.56
C TRP A 256 -3.61 4.19 19.82
N VAL A 257 -3.33 4.75 20.99
CA VAL A 257 -3.91 6.02 21.46
C VAL A 257 -2.80 7.04 21.68
N LEU A 258 -3.08 8.31 21.39
CA LEU A 258 -2.13 9.40 21.62
C LEU A 258 -1.74 9.46 23.10
N THR A 259 -0.42 9.50 23.38
CA THR A 259 0.18 9.52 24.73
C THR A 259 -0.38 10.62 25.64
N ARG A 260 -0.96 11.70 25.08
CA ARG A 260 -1.51 12.82 25.86
C ARG A 260 -2.91 12.59 26.44
N CYS A 261 -3.60 11.49 26.12
CA CYS A 261 -4.95 11.23 26.64
C CYS A 261 -4.97 10.60 28.06
N PHE A 262 -3.83 10.18 28.61
CA PHE A 262 -3.79 9.46 29.90
C PHE A 262 -3.63 10.33 31.16
N LEU A 263 -3.56 11.67 31.04
CA LEU A 263 -3.42 12.55 32.21
C LEU A 263 -4.74 13.08 32.79
N SER A 264 -5.91 12.59 32.34
CA SER A 264 -7.20 13.05 32.87
C SER A 264 -8.23 11.95 33.16
N SER A 265 -7.80 10.78 33.62
CA SER A 265 -8.70 9.74 34.15
C SER A 265 -8.42 9.47 35.63
N GLY A 266 -8.40 10.54 36.43
CA GLY A 266 -8.57 10.51 37.88
C GLY A 266 -9.93 11.06 38.35
N THR A 267 -10.60 11.88 37.54
CA THR A 267 -11.89 12.50 37.88
C THR A 267 -12.61 13.01 36.63
N ALA A 268 -13.27 12.13 35.86
CA ALA A 268 -14.28 12.55 34.87
C ALA A 268 -15.20 11.39 34.45
N LEU A 269 -15.85 10.76 35.42
CA LEU A 269 -17.00 9.87 35.17
C LEU A 269 -18.31 10.65 34.90
N GLN A 270 -18.21 11.88 34.37
CA GLN A 270 -19.34 12.73 34.00
C GLN A 270 -19.00 13.58 32.76
N ALA A 271 -18.86 12.93 31.60
CA ALA A 271 -19.06 13.58 30.30
C ALA A 271 -19.59 12.61 29.22
N LEU A 272 -20.17 11.47 29.63
CA LEU A 272 -21.07 10.70 28.77
C LEU A 272 -22.42 11.40 28.76
N GLY A 273 -22.58 12.38 27.89
CA GLY A 273 -23.82 13.13 27.76
C GLY A 273 -23.69 14.34 26.85
N THR A 274 -23.46 14.10 25.56
CA THR A 274 -23.87 14.87 24.35
C THR A 274 -22.78 14.82 23.28
N GLY A 275 -23.14 14.40 22.07
CA GLY A 275 -22.25 14.49 20.90
C GLY A 275 -22.29 13.34 19.88
N SER A 276 -23.37 12.55 19.82
CA SER A 276 -23.71 11.82 18.61
C SER A 276 -24.35 12.77 17.59
N VAL A 277 -23.93 12.64 16.33
CA VAL A 277 -24.51 13.20 15.09
C VAL A 277 -24.24 14.68 14.76
N LEU A 278 -23.61 14.90 13.59
CA LEU A 278 -24.01 15.78 12.47
C LEU A 278 -22.80 15.90 11.52
N LEU A 279 -22.63 15.07 10.47
CA LEU A 279 -23.37 15.15 9.20
C LEU A 279 -24.21 16.43 9.07
N LYS A 280 -23.60 17.50 8.55
CA LYS A 280 -24.34 18.57 7.88
C LYS A 280 -24.10 18.49 6.38
N SER A 281 -24.99 17.72 5.74
CA SER A 281 -25.55 18.06 4.44
C SER A 281 -26.46 19.29 4.57
N GLY A 282 -26.41 20.17 3.57
CA GLY A 282 -27.37 21.25 3.33
C GLY A 282 -26.65 22.53 2.89
N LEU A 283 -26.95 23.17 1.78
CA LEU A 283 -28.09 23.13 0.86
C LEU A 283 -27.62 23.76 -0.47
N HIS A 284 -27.96 23.14 -1.60
CA HIS A 284 -28.83 23.72 -2.63
C HIS A 284 -29.37 22.61 -3.52
#